data_AF-A0A9X8E9K4-F1
#
_entry.id   AF-A0A9X8E9K4-F1
#
_cell.length_a   1.000
_cell.length_b   1.000
_cell.length_c   1.000
_cell.angle_alpha   90.00
_cell.angle_beta   90.00
_cell.angle_gamma   90.00
#
_symmetry.space_group_name_H-M   'P 1'
#
loop_
_entity.id
_entity.type
_entity.pdbx_description
1 polymer ?
#
loop_
_entity_poly.entity_id
_entity_poly.type
_entity_poly.pdbx_seq_one_letter_code
_entity_poly.pdbx_strand_id
1 'polypeptide(L)'
;MLTTTQYLLAIGPQVMWLLTYPTTKLVREVAGLTVSQLILDHPIDLVDQCVLRPLFLPLLRFSLPPPSPATVSDGIALVSTENELDSCISALKCMLLGPVPPAPVLEALVPVFRPLVYLHAFARARSLSFTSSQESVCI
;
A
#
# COMPACT_ATOMS: atom_id res chain seq x y z
N MET A 1 20.53 -12.56 23.40
CA MET A 1 19.61 -11.46 23.03
C MET A 1 19.40 -11.50 21.54
N LEU A 2 18.17 -11.26 21.06
CA LEU A 2 17.88 -11.15 19.63
C LEU A 2 18.46 -9.84 19.10
N THR A 3 19.02 -9.87 17.88
CA THR A 3 19.34 -8.63 17.15
C THR A 3 18.06 -7.94 16.68
N THR A 4 18.11 -6.63 16.42
CA THR A 4 16.95 -5.86 15.90
C THR A 4 16.37 -6.49 14.63
N THR A 5 17.23 -6.97 13.72
CA THR A 5 16.80 -7.66 12.50
C THR A 5 16.08 -8.97 12.80
N GLN A 6 16.62 -9.80 13.71
CA GLN A 6 15.96 -11.06 14.09
C GLN A 6 14.62 -10.81 14.78
N TYR A 7 14.52 -9.76 15.59
CA TYR A 7 13.26 -9.34 16.20
C TYR A 7 12.24 -8.94 15.14
N LEU A 8 12.59 -8.01 14.24
CA LEU A 8 11.68 -7.51 13.20
C LEU A 8 11.22 -8.62 12.23
N LEU A 9 12.12 -9.52 11.84
CA LEU A 9 11.75 -10.69 11.04
C LEU A 9 10.80 -11.64 11.77
N ALA A 10 10.93 -11.73 13.10
CA ALA A 10 10.09 -12.59 13.92
C ALA A 10 8.71 -12.00 14.23
N ILE A 11 8.55 -10.66 14.23
CA ILE A 11 7.28 -9.98 14.56
C ILE A 11 6.53 -9.40 13.36
N GLY A 12 7.24 -9.11 12.26
CA GLY A 12 6.68 -8.48 11.06
C GLY A 12 5.48 -9.24 10.48
N PRO A 13 5.57 -10.56 10.26
CA PRO A 13 4.45 -11.37 9.77
C PRO A 13 3.19 -11.30 10.64
N GLN A 14 3.34 -11.26 11.95
CA GLN A 14 2.23 -11.21 12.91
C GLN A 14 1.58 -9.84 12.91
N VAL A 15 2.37 -8.77 12.85
CA VAL A 15 1.87 -7.40 12.76
C VAL A 15 1.10 -7.19 11.45
N MET A 16 1.65 -7.69 10.33
CA MET A 16 0.95 -7.68 9.05
C MET A 16 -0.36 -8.46 9.11
N TRP A 17 -0.33 -9.67 9.67
CA TRP A 17 -1.53 -10.49 9.83
C TRP A 17 -2.62 -9.76 10.65
N LEU A 18 -2.26 -9.09 11.75
CA LEU A 18 -3.21 -8.32 12.56
C LEU A 18 -3.82 -7.13 11.81
N LEU A 19 -3.09 -6.54 10.86
CA LEU A 19 -3.57 -5.42 10.04
C LEU A 19 -4.50 -5.86 8.91
N THR A 20 -4.28 -7.05 8.36
CA THR A 20 -4.99 -7.54 7.18
C THR A 20 -6.11 -8.54 7.50
N TYR A 21 -6.01 -9.25 8.61
CA TYR A 21 -7.01 -10.24 9.01
C TYR A 21 -8.27 -9.55 9.55
N PRO A 22 -9.48 -10.09 9.29
CA PRO A 22 -10.70 -9.57 9.89
C PRO A 22 -10.70 -9.78 11.40
N THR A 23 -10.25 -8.76 12.13
CA THR A 23 -10.29 -8.69 13.59
C THR A 23 -11.20 -7.55 14.06
N THR A 24 -11.29 -7.36 15.38
CA THR A 24 -12.00 -6.21 15.95
C THR A 24 -11.29 -4.90 15.59
N LYS A 25 -12.04 -3.80 15.57
CA LYS A 25 -11.52 -2.45 15.31
C LYS A 25 -10.36 -2.10 16.24
N LEU A 26 -10.51 -2.38 17.54
CA LEU A 26 -9.48 -2.10 18.55
C LEU A 26 -8.16 -2.83 18.25
N VAL A 27 -8.22 -4.12 17.90
CA VAL A 27 -7.01 -4.89 17.59
C VAL A 27 -6.28 -4.31 16.37
N ARG A 28 -7.02 -3.85 15.37
CA ARG A 28 -6.44 -3.21 14.17
C ARG A 28 -5.82 -1.85 14.48
N GLU A 29 -6.46 -1.04 15.30
CA GLU A 29 -5.90 0.25 15.75
C GLU A 29 -4.62 0.05 16.55
N VAL A 30 -4.62 -0.91 17.48
CA VAL A 30 -3.42 -1.29 18.25
C VAL A 30 -2.32 -1.79 17.30
N ALA A 31 -2.64 -2.60 16.30
CA ALA A 31 -1.67 -3.05 15.31
C ALA A 31 -1.07 -1.89 14.50
N GLY A 32 -1.88 -0.90 14.10
CA GLY A 32 -1.40 0.31 13.43
C GLY A 32 -0.49 1.16 14.31
N LEU A 33 -0.82 1.27 15.61
CA LEU A 33 0.04 1.92 16.60
C LEU A 33 1.35 1.15 16.80
N THR A 34 1.30 -0.19 16.81
CA THR A 34 2.51 -1.02 16.87
C THR A 34 3.43 -0.75 15.69
N VAL A 35 2.92 -0.68 14.45
CA VAL A 35 3.77 -0.30 13.30
C VAL A 35 4.36 1.09 13.48
N SER A 36 3.56 2.05 13.97
CA SER A 36 4.05 3.41 14.23
C SER A 36 5.20 3.39 15.24
N GLN A 37 5.10 2.61 16.32
CA GLN A 37 6.18 2.45 17.29
C GLN A 37 7.41 1.77 16.69
N LEU A 38 7.23 0.73 15.87
CA LEU A 38 8.36 0.08 15.19
C LEU A 38 9.14 1.06 14.31
N ILE A 39 8.46 1.98 13.63
CA ILE A 39 9.09 3.03 12.82
C ILE A 39 9.88 4.01 13.71
N LEU A 40 9.38 4.32 14.91
CA LEU A 40 10.03 5.26 15.82
C LEU A 40 11.24 4.64 16.54
N ASP A 41 11.15 3.35 16.87
CA ASP A 41 12.14 2.66 17.72
C ASP A 41 13.27 1.98 16.94
N HIS A 42 13.13 1.83 15.62
CA HIS A 42 14.05 1.04 14.80
C HIS A 42 14.49 1.76 13.51
N PRO A 43 15.65 1.40 12.93
CA PRO A 43 16.09 1.93 11.65
C PRO A 43 15.04 1.70 10.55
N ILE A 44 14.64 2.79 9.88
CA ILE A 44 13.55 2.76 8.91
C ILE A 44 13.78 1.77 7.77
N ASP A 45 15.03 1.62 7.30
CA ASP A 45 15.35 0.67 6.22
C ASP A 45 15.00 -0.77 6.58
N LEU A 46 15.20 -1.14 7.85
CA LEU A 46 14.87 -2.48 8.36
C LEU A 46 13.35 -2.65 8.51
N VAL A 47 12.67 -1.62 9.00
CA VAL A 47 11.20 -1.62 9.16
C VAL A 47 10.52 -1.67 7.79
N ASP A 48 11.02 -0.93 6.81
CA ASP A 48 10.54 -0.98 5.43
C ASP A 48 10.70 -2.38 4.86
N GLN A 49 11.90 -2.96 4.97
CA GLN A 49 12.18 -4.28 4.41
C GLN A 49 11.34 -5.39 5.06
N CYS A 50 11.13 -5.33 6.39
CA CYS A 50 10.49 -6.42 7.13
C CYS A 50 8.97 -6.28 7.24
N VAL A 51 8.44 -5.05 7.16
CA VAL A 51 7.02 -4.76 7.46
C VAL A 51 6.36 -3.97 6.34
N LEU A 52 6.81 -2.74 6.06
CA LEU A 52 6.05 -1.83 5.18
C LEU A 52 6.05 -2.29 3.73
N ARG A 53 7.20 -2.66 3.17
CA ARG A 53 7.31 -3.11 1.79
C ARG A 53 6.55 -4.41 1.56
N PRO A 54 6.66 -5.46 2.39
CA PRO A 54 5.82 -6.65 2.23
C PRO A 54 4.33 -6.36 2.36
N LEU A 55 3.93 -5.51 3.33
CA LEU A 55 2.53 -5.13 3.56
C LEU A 55 1.90 -4.40 2.38
N PHE A 56 2.64 -3.47 1.76
CA PHE A 56 2.14 -2.63 0.67
C PHE A 56 2.58 -3.09 -0.73
N LEU A 57 3.29 -4.22 -0.83
CA LEU A 57 3.72 -4.78 -2.10
C LEU A 57 2.57 -4.92 -3.11
N PRO A 58 1.36 -5.38 -2.72
CA PRO A 58 0.24 -5.47 -3.66
C PRO A 58 -0.18 -4.13 -4.28
N LEU A 59 0.01 -3.00 -3.57
CA LEU A 59 -0.28 -1.66 -4.10
C LEU A 59 0.82 -1.14 -5.04
N LEU A 60 2.04 -1.66 -4.90
CA LEU A 60 3.24 -1.15 -5.57
C LEU A 60 3.72 -2.05 -6.72
N ARG A 61 2.99 -3.12 -7.02
CA ARG A 61 3.30 -4.04 -8.11
C ARG A 61 2.99 -3.40 -9.46
N PHE A 62 4.04 -3.17 -10.23
CA PHE A 62 3.94 -2.85 -11.65
C PHE A 62 4.35 -4.08 -12.47
N SER A 63 3.49 -4.51 -13.39
CA SER A 63 3.92 -5.46 -14.41
C SER A 63 4.78 -4.69 -15.41
N LEU A 64 6.06 -5.05 -15.52
CA LEU A 64 6.87 -4.60 -16.64
C LEU A 64 6.38 -5.34 -17.89
N PRO A 65 6.34 -4.67 -19.06
CA PRO A 65 6.03 -5.36 -20.31
C PRO A 65 6.99 -6.55 -20.48
N PRO A 66 6.51 -7.75 -20.84
CA PRO A 66 7.39 -8.87 -21.09
C PRO A 66 8.38 -8.50 -22.21
N PRO A 67 9.66 -8.92 -22.11
CA PRO A 67 10.70 -8.55 -23.08
C PRO A 67 10.55 -9.21 -24.47
N SER A 68 9.41 -9.81 -24.80
CA SER A 68 9.21 -10.58 -26.03
C SER A 68 7.73 -10.53 -26.49
N PRO A 69 7.46 -10.50 -27.81
CA PRO A 69 6.10 -10.58 -28.34
C PRO A 69 5.56 -12.01 -28.24
N ALA A 70 5.27 -12.47 -27.03
CA ALA A 70 4.65 -13.77 -26.81
C ALA A 70 3.16 -13.57 -26.50
N THR A 71 2.32 -13.89 -27.49
CA THR A 71 0.88 -14.15 -27.40
C THR A 71 0.09 -13.16 -26.55
N VAL A 72 -0.46 -12.14 -27.22
CA VAL A 72 -1.48 -11.25 -26.69
C VAL A 72 -2.69 -12.08 -26.28
N SER A 73 -2.73 -12.51 -25.03
CA SER A 73 -4.00 -12.74 -24.36
C SER A 73 -4.55 -11.35 -24.07
N ASP A 74 -5.65 -10.98 -24.73
CA ASP A 74 -6.32 -9.67 -24.66
C ASP A 74 -6.97 -9.40 -23.29
N GLY A 75 -6.51 -10.10 -22.24
CA GLY A 75 -6.99 -9.99 -20.88
C GLY A 75 -6.13 -9.02 -20.07
N ILE A 76 -6.79 -8.17 -19.29
CA ILE A 76 -6.13 -7.35 -18.27
C ILE A 76 -5.50 -8.29 -17.24
N ALA A 77 -4.17 -8.39 -17.24
CA ALA A 77 -3.43 -9.15 -16.24
C ALA A 77 -3.43 -8.38 -14.91
N LEU A 78 -4.34 -8.75 -14.00
CA LEU A 78 -4.35 -8.22 -12.65
C LEU A 78 -3.14 -8.76 -11.88
N VAL A 79 -2.23 -7.87 -11.48
CA VAL A 79 -0.99 -8.22 -10.77
C VAL A 79 -1.22 -8.49 -9.28
N SER A 80 -2.39 -8.09 -8.78
CA SER A 80 -2.86 -8.30 -7.41
C SER A 80 -4.37 -8.56 -7.41
N THR A 81 -4.82 -9.37 -6.46
CA THR A 81 -6.23 -9.68 -6.24
C THR A 81 -6.93 -8.56 -5.47
N GLU A 82 -8.26 -8.46 -5.60
CA GLU A 82 -9.06 -7.47 -4.86
C GLU A 82 -8.89 -7.60 -3.34
N ASN A 83 -8.84 -8.83 -2.82
CA ASN A 83 -8.64 -9.10 -1.40
C ASN A 83 -7.28 -8.58 -0.87
N GLU A 84 -6.21 -8.70 -1.67
CA GLU A 84 -4.90 -8.16 -1.31
C GLU A 84 -4.91 -6.63 -1.27
N LEU A 85 -5.61 -5.99 -2.22
CA LEU A 85 -5.76 -4.54 -2.27
C LEU A 85 -6.58 -4.02 -1.07
N ASP A 86 -7.72 -4.66 -0.77
CA ASP A 86 -8.57 -4.33 0.37
C ASP A 86 -7.82 -4.47 1.70
N SER A 87 -6.96 -5.47 1.81
CA SER A 87 -6.10 -5.68 2.97
C SER A 87 -5.11 -4.52 3.14
N CYS A 88 -4.45 -4.09 2.05
CA CYS A 88 -3.53 -2.95 2.08
C CYS A 88 -4.24 -1.64 2.45
N ILE A 89 -5.42 -1.39 1.86
CA ILE A 89 -6.23 -0.20 2.15
C ILE A 89 -6.68 -0.21 3.61
N SER A 90 -7.09 -1.36 4.13
CA SER A 90 -7.48 -1.52 5.53
C SER A 90 -6.31 -1.22 6.45
N ALA A 91 -5.11 -1.69 6.14
CA ALA A 91 -3.91 -1.38 6.91
C ALA A 91 -3.59 0.13 6.89
N LEU A 92 -3.63 0.78 5.72
CA LEU A 92 -3.45 2.24 5.59
C LEU A 92 -4.46 3.02 6.44
N LYS A 93 -5.74 2.61 6.42
CA LYS A 93 -6.79 3.23 7.24
C LYS A 93 -6.46 3.15 8.73
N CYS A 94 -5.93 2.02 9.19
CA CYS A 94 -5.57 1.85 10.60
C CYS A 94 -4.38 2.73 11.00
N MET A 95 -3.43 2.91 10.09
CA MET A 95 -2.25 3.75 10.33
C MET A 95 -2.55 5.26 10.24
N LEU A 96 -3.57 5.67 9.48
CA LEU A 96 -3.84 7.08 9.17
C LEU A 96 -5.07 7.69 9.83
N LEU A 97 -6.11 6.90 10.12
CA LEU A 97 -7.39 7.41 10.63
C LEU A 97 -7.44 7.52 12.16
N GLY A 98 -6.31 7.29 12.83
CA GLY A 98 -6.11 7.54 14.25
C GLY A 98 -5.65 8.97 14.54
N PRO A 99 -4.97 9.22 15.68
CA PRO A 99 -4.26 10.48 15.88
C PRO A 99 -3.23 10.68 14.75
N VAL A 100 -3.01 11.93 14.36
CA VAL A 100 -2.06 12.29 13.29
C VAL A 100 -0.72 11.60 13.56
N PRO A 101 -0.23 10.75 12.64
CA PRO A 101 1.03 10.05 12.85
C PRO A 101 2.19 11.04 12.97
N PRO A 102 3.20 10.76 13.82
CA PRO A 102 4.40 11.57 13.89
C PRO A 102 5.08 11.71 12.53
N ALA A 103 5.80 12.81 12.32
CA ALA A 103 6.48 13.08 11.05
C ALA A 103 7.35 11.92 10.52
N PRO A 104 8.14 11.21 11.36
CA PRO A 104 8.91 10.04 10.89
C PRO A 104 8.04 8.90 10.33
N VAL A 105 6.85 8.70 10.91
CA VAL A 105 5.88 7.70 10.44
C VAL A 105 5.28 8.12 9.09
N LEU A 106 4.98 9.41 8.93
CA LEU A 106 4.50 9.94 7.64
C LEU A 106 5.59 9.82 6.58
N GLU A 107 6.85 10.17 6.90
CA GLU A 107 8.00 10.05 6.01
C GLU A 107 8.23 8.60 5.55
N ALA A 108 8.13 7.63 6.47
CA ALA A 108 8.19 6.21 6.18
C ALA A 108 7.13 5.75 5.16
N LEU A 109 5.95 6.37 5.17
CA LEU A 109 4.85 6.02 4.27
C LEU A 109 4.88 6.78 2.93
N VAL A 110 5.72 7.81 2.78
CA VAL A 110 5.85 8.60 1.55
C VAL A 110 6.06 7.73 0.30
N PRO A 111 6.91 6.69 0.30
CA PRO A 111 7.10 5.81 -0.87
C PRO A 111 5.82 5.10 -1.32
N VAL A 112 4.88 4.87 -0.40
CA VAL A 112 3.59 4.25 -0.69
C VAL A 112 2.58 5.28 -1.21
N PHE A 113 2.51 6.46 -0.59
CA PHE A 113 1.55 7.49 -1.00
C PHE A 113 1.89 8.17 -2.32
N ARG A 114 3.18 8.40 -2.62
CA ARG A 114 3.58 9.11 -3.85
C ARG A 114 2.98 8.48 -5.11
N PRO A 115 3.16 7.16 -5.36
CA PRO A 115 2.55 6.50 -6.52
C PRO A 115 1.01 6.63 -6.55
N LEU A 116 0.34 6.48 -5.40
CA LEU A 116 -1.12 6.57 -5.31
C LEU A 116 -1.64 7.97 -5.63
N VAL A 117 -0.95 9.01 -5.15
CA VAL A 117 -1.27 10.41 -5.46
C VAL A 117 -1.12 10.69 -6.95
N TYR A 118 -0.04 10.22 -7.58
CA TYR A 118 0.15 10.37 -9.03
C TYR A 118 -0.91 9.60 -9.82
N LEU A 119 -1.24 8.38 -9.41
CA LEU A 119 -2.29 7.58 -10.05
C LEU A 119 -3.66 8.24 -9.91
N HIS A 120 -3.98 8.81 -8.75
CA HIS A 120 -5.21 9.58 -8.56
C HIS A 120 -5.23 10.83 -9.47
N ALA A 121 -4.15 11.60 -9.51
CA ALA A 121 -4.05 12.79 -10.37
C ALA A 121 -4.24 12.42 -11.85
N PHE A 122 -3.62 11.33 -12.31
CA PHE A 122 -3.79 10.79 -13.65
C PHE A 122 -5.23 10.36 -13.94
N ALA A 123 -5.84 9.59 -13.04
CA ALA A 123 -7.23 9.15 -13.19
C ALA A 123 -8.21 10.34 -13.26
N ARG A 124 -8.00 11.37 -12.43
CA ARG A 124 -8.79 12.60 -12.43
C ARG A 124 -8.61 13.41 -13.72
N ALA A 125 -7.38 13.49 -14.24
CA ALA A 125 -7.14 14.14 -15.53
C ALA A 125 -7.85 13.39 -16.67
N ARG A 126 -7.90 12.05 -16.63
CA ARG A 126 -8.61 11.25 -17.63
C ARG A 126 -10.14 11.32 -17.51
N SER A 127 -10.70 11.34 -16.30
CA SER A 127 -12.15 11.49 -16.12
C SER A 127 -12.64 12.84 -16.67
N LEU A 128 -11.83 13.91 -16.55
CA LEU A 128 -12.10 15.21 -17.18
C LEU A 128 -12.03 15.15 -18.71
N SER A 129 -11.09 14.38 -19.27
CA SER A 129 -10.98 14.23 -20.73
C SER A 129 -12.15 13.45 -21.34
N PHE A 130 -12.67 12.42 -20.66
CA PHE A 130 -13.80 11.62 -21.16
C PHE A 130 -15.12 12.40 -21.21
N THR A 131 -15.34 13.32 -20.27
CA THR A 131 -16.54 14.19 -20.26
C THR A 131 -16.47 15.32 -21.29
N SER A 132 -15.28 15.65 -21.80
CA SER A 132 -15.12 16.69 -22.85
C SER A 132 -15.31 16.18 -24.28
N SER A 133 -15.44 14.86 -24.48
CA SER A 133 -15.57 14.26 -25.82
C SER A 133 -16.99 13.81 -26.17
N GLN A 134 -18.01 14.10 -25.32
CA GLN A 134 -19.42 13.77 -25.60
C GLN A 134 -20.31 14.95 -26.02
N GLU A 135 -19.78 16.18 -26.11
CA GLU A 135 -20.51 17.32 -26.70
C GLU A 135 -19.94 17.67 -28.09
N SER A 136 -20.20 16.83 -29.09
CA SER A 136 -20.18 17.22 -30.52
C SER A 136 -20.68 16.08 -31.41
N VAL A 137 -21.96 15.72 -31.28
CA VAL A 137 -22.72 15.13 -32.39
C VAL A 137 -24.08 15.83 -32.44
N CYS A 138 -24.08 17.03 -33.01
CA CYS A 138 -25.26 17.56 -33.70
C CYS A 138 -24.97 17.47 -35.19
N ILE A 139 -25.52 16.45 -35.84
CA ILE A 139 -26.01 16.53 -37.23
C ILE A 139 -27.37 15.85 -37.24
#